data_AF-A0A529HW56-F1
#
_entry.id   AF-A0A529HW56-F1
#
_cell.length_a   1.000
_cell.length_b   1.000
_cell.length_c   1.000
_cell.angle_alpha   90.00
_cell.angle_beta   90.00
_cell.angle_gamma   90.00
#
_symmetry.space_group_name_H-M   'P 1'
#
loop_
_entity.id
_entity.type
_entity.pdbx_description
1 polymer ?
#
loop_
_entity_poly.entity_id
_entity_poly.type
_entity_poly.pdbx_seq_one_letter_code
_entity_poly.pdbx_strand_id
1 'polypeptide(L)'
;MPDLTQFALYFAAALLLAITPGPGIFYVAARTLAGGRAEGIASSFGTGLGGMVHVLAGSLGVSALVLASAELFTALKLIGA
;
A
#
# COMPACT_ATOMS: atom_id res chain seq x y z
N MET A 1 8.21 -2.60 -23.37
CA MET A 1 8.84 -1.55 -22.54
C MET A 1 7.88 -0.38 -22.51
N PRO A 2 7.50 0.13 -21.32
CA PRO A 2 6.50 1.18 -21.22
C PRO A 2 6.96 2.44 -21.94
N ASP A 3 6.04 3.09 -22.66
CA ASP A 3 6.32 4.37 -23.32
C ASP A 3 6.34 5.52 -22.30
N LEU A 4 6.84 6.69 -22.74
CA LEU A 4 7.00 7.85 -21.86
C LEU A 4 5.66 8.32 -21.26
N THR A 5 4.56 8.15 -21.99
CA THR A 5 3.22 8.54 -21.52
C THR A 5 2.77 7.62 -20.40
N GLN A 6 2.95 6.30 -20.55
CA GLN A 6 2.65 5.33 -19.50
C GLN A 6 3.45 5.60 -18.23
N PHE A 7 4.74 5.90 -18.37
CA PHE A 7 5.58 6.23 -17.22
C PHE A 7 5.14 7.53 -16.54
N ALA A 8 4.82 8.58 -17.31
CA ALA A 8 4.33 9.84 -16.77
C ALA A 8 3.00 9.69 -16.02
N LEU A 9 2.06 8.92 -16.56
CA LEU A 9 0.79 8.63 -15.91
C LEU A 9 0.98 7.83 -14.61
N TYR A 10 1.81 6.78 -14.64
CA TYR A 10 2.15 6.03 -13.44
C TYR A 10 2.79 6.92 -12.38
N PHE A 11 3.76 7.74 -12.76
CA PHE A 11 4.44 8.64 -11.84
C PHE A 11 3.48 9.64 -11.20
N ALA A 12 2.60 10.25 -11.99
CA ALA A 12 1.59 11.18 -11.48
C ALA A 12 0.63 10.50 -10.49
N ALA A 13 0.11 9.32 -10.82
CA ALA A 13 -0.76 8.56 -9.95
C ALA A 13 -0.06 8.12 -8.65
N ALA A 14 1.16 7.60 -8.76
CA ALA A 14 1.98 7.19 -7.62
C ALA A 14 2.30 8.37 -6.70
N LEU A 15 2.60 9.55 -7.28
CA LEU A 15 2.87 10.76 -6.52
C LEU A 15 1.62 11.23 -5.74
N LEU A 16 0.46 11.23 -6.38
CA LEU A 16 -0.81 11.58 -5.72
C LEU A 16 -1.10 10.64 -4.53
N LEU A 17 -0.91 9.34 -4.72
CA LEU A 17 -1.08 8.36 -3.64
C LEU A 17 -0.04 8.54 -2.53
N ALA A 18 1.23 8.82 -2.87
CA ALA A 18 2.30 8.99 -1.91
C ALA A 18 2.16 10.25 -1.05
N ILE A 19 1.62 11.34 -1.61
CA ILE A 19 1.41 12.59 -0.87
C ILE A 19 0.15 12.52 0.02
N THR A 20 -0.85 11.74 -0.37
CA THR A 20 -2.11 11.64 0.37
C THR A 20 -1.87 10.97 1.73
N PRO A 21 -2.09 11.66 2.86
CA PRO A 21 -1.86 11.07 4.17
C PRO A 21 -2.83 9.92 4.41
N GLY A 22 -2.29 8.71 4.56
CA GLY A 22 -3.09 7.53 4.90
C GLY A 22 -3.55 7.54 6.37
N PRO A 23 -4.54 6.70 6.71
CA PRO A 23 -5.02 6.55 8.10
C PRO A 23 -3.91 6.14 9.08
N GLY A 24 -2.87 5.42 8.60
CA GLY A 24 -1.71 5.06 9.43
C GLY A 24 -0.92 6.26 9.95
N ILE A 25 -0.77 7.32 9.15
CA ILE A 25 -0.06 8.55 9.57
C ILE A 25 -0.86 9.25 10.68
N PHE A 26 -2.19 9.37 10.51
CA PHE A 26 -3.05 9.95 11.53
C PHE A 26 -3.06 9.12 12.83
N TYR A 27 -3.06 7.79 12.72
CA TYR A 27 -2.96 6.91 13.88
C TYR A 27 -1.65 7.14 14.65
N VAL A 28 -0.50 7.14 13.97
CA VAL A 28 0.80 7.39 14.61
C VAL A 28 0.85 8.77 15.24
N ALA A 29 0.35 9.80 14.55
CA ALA A 29 0.28 11.16 15.08
C ALA A 29 -0.59 11.23 16.35
N ALA A 30 -1.77 10.61 16.35
CA ALA A 30 -2.68 10.57 17.49
C ALA A 30 -2.05 9.86 18.69
N ARG A 31 -1.39 8.71 18.50
CA ARG A 31 -0.69 7.99 19.57
C ARG A 31 0.51 8.76 20.09
N THR A 32 1.26 9.41 19.21
CA THR A 32 2.38 10.28 19.62
C THR A 32 1.90 11.46 20.47
N LEU A 33 0.78 12.08 20.10
CA LEU A 33 0.24 13.22 20.83
C LEU A 33 -0.35 12.80 22.20
N ALA A 34 -0.99 11.63 22.28
CA ALA A 34 -1.59 11.13 23.51
C ALA A 34 -0.59 10.51 24.49
N GLY A 35 0.41 9.77 24.00
CA GLY A 35 1.33 8.97 24.81
C GLY A 35 2.82 9.32 24.65
N GLY A 36 3.13 10.37 23.88
CA GLY A 36 4.49 10.84 23.65
C GLY A 36 5.30 9.99 22.67
N ARG A 37 6.61 10.26 22.61
CA ARG A 37 7.52 9.70 21.61
C ARG A 37 7.60 8.16 21.64
N ALA A 38 7.58 7.55 22.82
CA ALA A 38 7.70 6.10 22.95
C ALA A 38 6.51 5.39 22.28
N GLU A 39 5.29 5.87 22.50
CA GLU A 39 4.10 5.33 21.83
C GLU A 39 4.12 5.59 20.33
N GLY A 40 4.56 6.77 19.90
CA GLY A 40 4.74 7.07 18.47
C GLY A 40 5.67 6.10 17.75
N ILE A 41 6.81 5.77 18.37
CA ILE A 41 7.77 4.79 17.82
C ILE A 41 7.15 3.39 17.78
N ALA A 42 6.47 2.97 18.86
CA ALA A 42 5.81 1.67 18.90
C ALA A 42 4.72 1.54 17.82
N SER A 43 3.88 2.57 17.66
CA SER A 43 2.86 2.63 16.61
C SER A 43 3.45 2.65 15.20
N SER A 44 4.56 3.37 14.99
CA SER A 44 5.26 3.38 13.69
C SER A 44 5.80 2.00 13.33
N PHE A 45 6.41 1.30 14.31
CA PHE A 45 6.93 -0.04 14.10
C PHE A 45 5.79 -1.04 13.83
N GLY A 46 4.71 -0.98 14.62
CA GLY A 46 3.56 -1.86 14.44
C GLY A 46 2.88 -1.67 13.09
N THR A 47 2.64 -0.43 12.68
CA THR A 47 2.05 -0.12 11.37
C THR A 47 2.97 -0.51 10.21
N GLY A 48 4.28 -0.28 10.33
CA GLY A 48 5.25 -0.71 9.32
C GLY A 48 5.31 -2.23 9.16
N LEU A 49 5.35 -2.96 10.28
CA LEU A 49 5.43 -4.43 10.27
C LEU A 49 4.13 -5.06 9.76
N GLY A 50 2.97 -4.53 10.20
CA GLY A 50 1.67 -4.93 9.66
C GLY A 50 1.54 -4.63 8.17
N GLY A 51 2.04 -3.47 7.73
CA GLY A 51 2.11 -3.09 6.32
C GLY A 51 2.96 -4.05 5.50
N MET A 52 4.12 -4.48 6.00
CA MET A 52 4.94 -5.49 5.34
C MET A 52 4.22 -6.82 5.19
N VAL A 53 3.55 -7.29 6.24
CA VAL A 53 2.76 -8.54 6.17
C VAL A 53 1.64 -8.40 5.13
N HIS A 54 0.94 -7.27 5.11
CA HIS A 54 -0.10 -6.99 4.12
C HIS A 54 0.45 -7.01 2.67
N VAL A 55 1.58 -6.34 2.42
CA VAL A 55 2.24 -6.31 1.11
C VAL A 55 2.71 -7.70 0.67
N LEU A 56 3.27 -8.48 1.59
CA LEU A 56 3.69 -9.86 1.31
C LEU A 56 2.48 -10.74 0.97
N ALA A 57 1.42 -10.69 1.77
CA ALA A 57 0.21 -11.46 1.51
C ALA A 57 -0.44 -11.06 0.17
N GLY A 58 -0.51 -9.76 -0.13
CA GLY A 58 -1.04 -9.24 -1.39
C GLY A 58 -0.21 -9.67 -2.59
N SER A 59 1.12 -9.48 -2.54
CA SER A 59 2.00 -9.84 -3.66
C SER A 59 2.02 -11.34 -3.94
N LEU A 60 2.05 -12.19 -2.90
CA LEU A 60 1.95 -13.64 -3.05
C LEU A 60 0.59 -14.06 -3.61
N GLY A 61 -0.50 -13.50 -3.08
CA GLY A 61 -1.86 -13.80 -3.54
C GLY A 61 -2.10 -13.40 -4.99
N VAL A 62 -1.69 -12.18 -5.38
CA VAL A 62 -1.78 -11.72 -6.77
C VAL A 62 -0.92 -12.59 -7.68
N SER A 63 0.31 -12.94 -7.27
CA SER A 63 1.18 -13.82 -8.06
C SER A 63 0.56 -15.20 -8.27
N ALA A 64 -0.06 -15.77 -7.23
CA ALA A 64 -0.78 -17.03 -7.33
C ALA A 64 -1.95 -16.96 -8.31
N LEU A 65 -2.74 -15.87 -8.28
CA LEU A 65 -3.86 -15.68 -9.21
C LEU A 65 -3.38 -15.55 -10.67
N VAL A 66 -2.30 -14.81 -10.91
CA VAL A 66 -1.70 -14.67 -12.25
C VAL A 66 -1.28 -16.04 -12.81
N LEU A 67 -0.72 -16.91 -11.96
CA LEU A 67 -0.31 -18.26 -12.36
C LEU A 67 -1.49 -19.23 -12.52
N ALA A 68 -2.57 -19.03 -11.75
CA ALA A 68 -3.71 -19.95 -11.71
C ALA A 68 -4.78 -19.69 -12.79
N SER A 69 -5.16 -18.43 -13.04
CA SER A 69 -6.22 -18.10 -14.02
C SER A 69 -6.18 -16.64 -14.50
N ALA A 70 -6.20 -16.48 -15.83
CA ALA A 70 -6.30 -15.17 -16.47
C ALA A 70 -7.65 -14.47 -16.21
N GLU A 71 -8.74 -15.23 -16.08
CA GLU A 71 -10.09 -14.69 -15.83
C GLU A 71 -10.20 -14.13 -14.42
N LEU A 72 -9.71 -14.88 -13.41
CA LEU A 72 -9.67 -14.40 -12.02
C LEU A 72 -8.77 -13.18 -11.87
N PHE A 73 -7.62 -13.15 -12.53
CA PHE A 73 -6.75 -11.97 -12.53
C PHE A 73 -7.40 -10.76 -13.23
N THR A 74 -8.17 -11.00 -14.29
CA THR A 74 -8.93 -9.93 -14.98
C THR A 74 -10.04 -9.39 -14.08
N ALA A 75 -10.78 -10.27 -13.41
CA ALA A 75 -11.79 -9.86 -12.43
C ALA A 75 -11.16 -9.03 -11.31
N LEU A 76 -10.02 -9.48 -10.77
CA LEU A 76 -9.28 -8.73 -9.75
C LEU A 76 -8.88 -7.32 -10.22
N LYS A 77 -8.39 -7.18 -11.45
CA LYS A 77 -8.05 -5.86 -12.02
C LYS A 77 -9.25 -4.91 -12.09
N LEU A 78 -10.44 -5.45 -12.35
CA LEU A 78 -11.65 -4.66 -12.50
C LEU A 78 -12.22 -4.21 -11.15
N ILE A 79 -12.12 -5.05 -10.11
CA ILE A 79 -12.69 -4.77 -8.77
C ILE A 79 -11.69 -4.20 -7.76
N GLY A 80 -10.38 -4.35 -8.01
CA GLY A 80 -9.31 -3.99 -7.07
C GLY A 80 -9.01 -2.49 -6.98
N ALA A 81 -9.82 -1.64 -7.63
CA ALA A 81 -9.84 -0.20 -7.45
C ALA A 81 -10.93 0.18 -6.44
#